data_AF-A0A939JUB6-F1
#
_entry.id   AF-A0A939JUB6-F1
#
_cell.length_a   1.000
_cell.length_b   1.000
_cell.length_c   1.000
_cell.angle_alpha   90.00
_cell.angle_beta   90.00
_cell.angle_gamma   90.00
#
_symmetry.space_group_name_H-M   'P 1'
#
loop_
_entity.id
_entity.type
_entity.pdbx_description
1 polymer ?
#
loop_
_entity_poly.entity_id
_entity_poly.type
_entity_poly.pdbx_seq_one_letter_code
_entity_poly.pdbx_strand_id
1 'polypeptide(L)'
;MFVNAIDRVDPFTRPIHSILRLFGHNEIVPGSATLFFVNEQACAVTCKHVAELIAQSDAIFRHYNTFRAELRQFQRDRNYATIQKKLEEKYQFKSETVIRLRNMFMNCVDQFSELKIDLHPTQDLAILRFIGYNKLLYKSHAVFLRDSSRVRPGRTLCRLGYPFPEFTNYLYNAKTDDIEWTVGGRETTPKFPIDGIVTRLLSDNGADVTGIEMSTPGLRGQSGGPLFDTNGVVYGMQTETRHLHLGFDIEDRQVLVNGRKARVSNYPFLNVGACVHVDVIKRFLADNGVNYFEE
;
A
#
# COMPACT_ATOMS: atom_id res chain seq x y z
N MET A 1 -1.47 4.16 -26.97
CA MET A 1 -1.07 5.09 -25.88
C MET A 1 -1.82 4.70 -24.62
N PHE A 2 -1.26 4.93 -23.42
CA PHE A 2 -1.90 4.52 -22.16
C PHE A 2 -3.16 5.30 -21.79
N VAL A 3 -3.47 6.43 -22.45
CA VAL A 3 -4.69 7.21 -22.19
C VAL A 3 -5.96 6.34 -22.19
N ASN A 4 -6.14 5.51 -23.22
CA ASN A 4 -7.31 4.61 -23.32
C ASN A 4 -7.27 3.48 -22.29
N ALA A 5 -6.06 3.02 -21.92
CA ALA A 5 -5.90 2.00 -20.88
C ALA A 5 -6.32 2.56 -19.51
N ILE A 6 -6.00 3.82 -19.22
CA ILE A 6 -6.41 4.48 -17.98
C ILE A 6 -7.92 4.56 -17.88
N ASP A 7 -8.63 4.91 -18.97
CA ASP A 7 -10.10 4.93 -18.97
C ASP A 7 -10.72 3.55 -18.72
N ARG A 8 -10.00 2.46 -19.05
CA ARG A 8 -10.42 1.08 -18.75
C ARG A 8 -10.08 0.62 -17.34
N VAL A 9 -8.93 1.06 -16.79
CA VAL A 9 -8.39 0.59 -15.51
C VAL A 9 -8.88 1.40 -14.30
N ASP A 10 -9.04 2.71 -14.48
CA ASP A 10 -9.52 3.63 -13.44
C ASP A 10 -10.90 3.25 -12.87
N PRO A 11 -11.89 2.76 -13.65
CA PRO A 11 -13.20 2.36 -13.13
C PRO A 11 -13.19 1.27 -12.05
N PHE A 12 -12.14 0.45 -11.98
CA PHE A 12 -12.03 -0.67 -11.05
C PHE A 12 -10.84 -0.56 -10.07
N THR A 13 -9.99 0.46 -10.22
CA THR A 13 -8.85 0.72 -9.32
C THR A 13 -9.26 1.74 -8.26
N ARG A 14 -9.03 1.48 -6.98
CA ARG A 14 -9.48 2.38 -5.89
C ARG A 14 -8.41 2.62 -4.84
N PRO A 15 -8.36 3.83 -4.25
CA PRO A 15 -7.49 4.10 -3.12
C PRO A 15 -8.06 3.51 -1.83
N ILE A 16 -7.14 3.08 -0.96
CA ILE A 16 -7.38 2.85 0.46
C ILE A 16 -6.70 4.00 1.19
N HIS A 17 -7.47 4.87 1.83
CA HIS A 17 -6.94 5.93 2.65
C HIS A 17 -6.71 5.42 4.06
N SER A 18 -5.58 5.78 4.66
CA SER A 18 -5.27 5.48 6.04
C SER A 18 -4.85 6.74 6.78
N ILE A 19 -5.25 6.84 8.04
CA ILE A 19 -4.71 7.85 8.96
C ILE A 19 -4.13 7.11 10.16
N LEU A 20 -2.92 7.50 10.54
CA LEU A 20 -2.25 6.93 11.69
C LEU A 20 -1.84 8.01 12.69
N ARG A 21 -1.79 7.59 13.95
CA ARG A 21 -1.24 8.39 15.05
C ARG A 21 -0.13 7.60 15.73
N LEU A 22 0.96 8.32 16.00
CA LEU A 22 2.12 7.80 16.70
C LEU A 22 2.06 8.12 18.19
N PHE A 23 2.64 7.25 19.01
CA PHE A 23 2.69 7.45 20.45
C PHE A 23 3.44 8.73 20.82
N GLY A 24 2.85 9.55 21.69
CA GLY A 24 3.42 10.83 22.11
C GLY A 24 3.23 11.98 21.09
N HIS A 25 2.60 11.73 19.94
CA HIS A 25 2.35 12.73 18.90
C HIS A 25 0.85 13.02 18.75
N ASN A 26 0.52 14.29 18.50
CA ASN A 26 -0.83 14.71 18.11
C ASN A 26 -0.98 14.87 16.59
N GLU A 27 0.13 14.87 15.86
CA GLU A 27 0.13 14.90 14.41
C GLU A 27 -0.42 13.60 13.83
N ILE A 28 -1.20 13.75 12.77
CA ILE A 28 -1.79 12.63 12.03
C ILE A 28 -0.97 12.47 10.76
N VAL A 29 -0.50 11.25 10.51
CA VAL A 29 0.21 10.92 9.28
C VAL A 29 -0.79 10.29 8.31
N PRO A 30 -1.11 10.94 7.19
CA PRO A 30 -1.95 10.35 6.16
C PRO A 30 -1.15 9.32 5.35
N GLY A 31 -1.81 8.24 4.99
CA GLY A 31 -1.31 7.17 4.16
C GLY A 31 -2.29 6.83 3.06
N SER A 32 -1.77 6.25 1.99
CA SER A 32 -2.57 5.74 0.89
C SER A 32 -1.98 4.41 0.43
N ALA A 33 -2.86 3.52 -0.03
CA ALA A 33 -2.54 2.30 -0.76
C ALA A 33 -3.55 2.11 -1.88
N THR A 34 -3.34 1.10 -2.73
CA THR A 34 -4.23 0.82 -3.86
C THR A 34 -4.81 -0.58 -3.74
N LEU A 35 -6.05 -0.75 -4.18
CA LEU A 35 -6.64 -2.04 -4.50
C LEU A 35 -7.27 -1.97 -5.90
N PHE A 36 -7.55 -3.12 -6.49
CA PHE A 36 -8.36 -3.16 -7.70
C PHE A 36 -9.32 -4.34 -7.72
N PHE A 37 -10.52 -4.10 -8.24
CA PHE A 37 -11.61 -5.08 -8.26
C PHE A 37 -11.45 -6.08 -9.41
N VAL A 38 -11.69 -7.36 -9.12
CA VAL A 38 -11.49 -8.47 -10.07
C VAL A 38 -12.81 -9.03 -10.63
N ASN A 39 -13.95 -8.65 -10.05
CA ASN A 39 -15.29 -9.06 -10.49
C ASN A 39 -16.39 -8.12 -9.96
N GLU A 40 -17.65 -8.47 -10.20
CA GLU A 40 -18.86 -7.75 -9.75
C GLU A 40 -19.38 -8.21 -8.38
N GLN A 41 -18.59 -8.97 -7.60
CA GLN A 41 -18.98 -9.48 -6.29
C GLN A 41 -18.23 -8.77 -5.15
N ALA A 42 -17.81 -7.53 -5.36
CA ALA A 42 -17.00 -6.73 -4.43
C ALA A 42 -15.75 -7.48 -3.94
N CYS A 43 -15.09 -8.20 -4.85
CA CYS A 43 -13.81 -8.83 -4.59
C CYS A 43 -12.69 -8.01 -5.22
N ALA A 44 -11.68 -7.69 -4.41
CA ALA A 44 -10.52 -6.93 -4.83
C ALA A 44 -9.22 -7.61 -4.42
N VAL A 45 -8.14 -7.29 -5.12
CA VAL A 45 -6.79 -7.66 -4.71
C VAL A 45 -5.98 -6.43 -4.31
N THR A 46 -5.05 -6.64 -3.39
CA THR A 46 -4.05 -5.65 -2.95
C THR A 46 -2.81 -6.40 -2.43
N CYS A 47 -1.80 -5.68 -1.96
CA CYS A 47 -0.64 -6.30 -1.32
C CYS A 47 -0.98 -6.90 0.04
N LYS A 48 -0.29 -7.99 0.40
CA LYS A 48 -0.42 -8.64 1.71
C LYS A 48 -0.09 -7.68 2.84
N HIS A 49 0.99 -6.92 2.74
CA HIS A 49 1.37 -5.95 3.77
C HIS A 49 0.30 -4.86 3.99
N VAL A 50 -0.43 -4.48 2.95
CA VAL A 50 -1.57 -3.53 3.05
C VAL A 50 -2.73 -4.18 3.80
N ALA A 51 -3.09 -5.40 3.44
CA ALA A 51 -4.16 -6.15 4.08
C ALA A 51 -3.87 -6.48 5.55
N GLU A 52 -2.62 -6.80 5.89
CA GLU A 52 -2.17 -7.02 7.27
C GLU A 52 -2.34 -5.78 8.14
N LEU A 53 -1.96 -4.60 7.63
CA LEU A 53 -2.19 -3.34 8.35
C LEU A 53 -3.68 -3.08 8.59
N ILE A 54 -4.53 -3.36 7.60
CA ILE A 54 -5.99 -3.25 7.74
C ILE A 54 -6.48 -4.18 8.87
N ALA A 55 -6.07 -5.45 8.85
CA ALA A 55 -6.49 -6.45 9.85
C ALA A 55 -6.00 -6.11 11.27
N GLN A 56 -4.82 -5.50 11.41
CA GLN A 56 -4.21 -5.19 12.71
C GLN A 56 -4.76 -3.90 13.35
N SER A 57 -5.50 -3.08 12.61
CA SER A 57 -5.99 -1.76 13.05
C SER A 57 -6.65 -1.77 14.43
N ASP A 58 -7.56 -2.73 14.67
CA ASP A 58 -8.26 -2.85 15.97
C ASP A 58 -7.35 -3.38 17.08
N ALA A 59 -6.46 -4.32 16.76
CA ALA A 59 -5.52 -4.87 17.73
C ALA A 59 -4.55 -3.79 18.23
N ILE A 60 -4.05 -2.94 17.33
CA ILE A 60 -3.20 -1.79 17.64
C ILE A 60 -3.90 -0.87 18.64
N PHE A 61 -5.15 -0.48 18.34
CA PHE A 61 -5.89 0.43 19.21
C PHE A 61 -6.28 -0.22 20.55
N ARG A 62 -6.63 -1.51 20.55
CA ARG A 62 -6.87 -2.25 21.80
C ARG A 62 -5.62 -2.29 22.69
N HIS A 63 -4.44 -2.58 22.12
CA HIS A 63 -3.17 -2.58 22.85
C HIS A 63 -2.91 -1.22 23.51
N TYR A 64 -3.08 -0.14 22.76
CA TYR A 64 -2.95 1.22 23.27
C TYR A 64 -3.99 1.55 24.35
N ASN A 65 -5.25 1.15 24.18
CA ASN A 65 -6.29 1.38 25.18
C ASN A 65 -6.04 0.62 26.48
N THR A 66 -5.48 -0.59 26.43
CA THR A 66 -5.07 -1.35 27.62
C THR A 66 -3.99 -0.59 28.39
N PHE A 67 -2.96 -0.10 27.70
CA PHE A 67 -1.95 0.77 28.31
C PHE A 67 -2.55 2.03 28.94
N ARG A 68 -3.44 2.73 28.22
CA ARG A 68 -4.12 3.92 28.75
C ARG A 68 -4.95 3.60 29.99
N ALA A 69 -5.65 2.48 29.99
CA ALA A 69 -6.47 2.06 31.13
C ALA A 69 -5.60 1.78 32.36
N GLU A 70 -4.44 1.14 32.19
CA GLU A 70 -3.49 0.89 33.28
C GLU A 70 -2.87 2.21 33.78
N LEU A 71 -2.41 3.09 32.88
CA LEU A 71 -1.82 4.38 33.23
C LEU A 71 -2.79 5.29 34.02
N ARG A 72 -4.08 5.23 33.70
CA ARG A 72 -5.13 6.01 34.40
C ARG A 72 -5.24 5.67 35.88
N GLN A 73 -4.91 4.44 36.29
CA GLN A 73 -4.97 4.03 37.70
C GLN A 73 -3.99 4.81 38.57
N PHE A 74 -2.93 5.37 37.98
CA PHE A 74 -1.84 6.06 38.69
C PHE A 74 -1.87 7.58 38.51
N GLN A 75 -2.91 8.16 37.89
CA GLN A 75 -2.96 9.60 37.55
C GLN A 75 -2.74 10.56 38.72
N ARG A 76 -3.03 10.15 39.95
CA ARG A 76 -2.84 10.95 41.17
C ARG A 76 -1.61 10.52 41.99
N ASP A 77 -0.82 9.58 41.49
CA ASP A 77 0.38 9.09 42.16
C ASP A 77 1.51 10.13 42.08
N ARG A 78 2.25 10.31 43.18
CA ARG A 78 3.38 11.24 43.25
C ARG A 78 4.53 10.84 42.32
N ASN A 79 4.62 9.56 41.97
CA ASN A 79 5.64 8.99 41.09
C ASN A 79 5.13 8.76 39.65
N TYR A 80 4.07 9.48 39.23
CA TYR A 80 3.43 9.30 37.92
C TYR A 80 4.40 9.19 36.75
N ALA A 81 5.39 10.09 36.65
CA ALA A 81 6.36 10.09 35.56
C ALA A 81 7.20 8.80 35.49
N THR A 82 7.64 8.28 36.65
CA THR A 82 8.39 7.02 36.73
C THR A 82 7.51 5.82 36.38
N ILE A 83 6.24 5.84 36.80
CA ILE A 83 5.27 4.79 36.49
C ILE A 83 4.97 4.79 34.98
N GLN A 84 4.76 5.96 34.39
CA GLN A 84 4.53 6.12 32.96
C GLN A 84 5.67 5.49 32.16
N LYS A 85 6.93 5.82 32.47
CA LYS A 85 8.09 5.26 31.77
C LYS A 85 8.16 3.73 31.88
N LYS A 86 7.89 3.17 33.07
CA LYS A 86 7.84 1.71 33.26
C LYS A 86 6.73 1.05 32.44
N LEU A 87 5.57 1.70 32.33
CA LEU A 87 4.47 1.20 31.50
C LEU A 87 4.80 1.31 30.01
N GLU A 88 5.44 2.40 29.57
CA GLU A 88 5.91 2.53 28.19
C GLU A 88 6.88 1.40 27.82
N GLU A 89 7.84 1.08 28.71
CA GLU A 89 8.75 -0.06 28.54
C GLU A 89 8.01 -1.41 28.53
N LYS A 90 7.06 -1.62 29.46
CA LYS A 90 6.24 -2.85 29.55
C LYS A 90 5.43 -3.10 28.26
N TYR A 91 4.84 -2.04 27.70
CA TYR A 91 4.00 -2.12 26.50
C TYR A 91 4.77 -1.91 25.19
N GLN A 92 6.08 -1.66 25.29
CA GLN A 92 7.00 -1.41 24.17
C GLN A 92 6.62 -0.18 23.33
N PHE A 93 6.11 0.86 23.98
CA PHE A 93 5.81 2.13 23.32
C PHE A 93 7.04 3.02 23.21
N LYS A 94 7.29 3.48 21.99
CA LYS A 94 8.30 4.48 21.63
C LYS A 94 7.64 5.54 20.75
N SER A 95 8.32 6.66 20.51
CA SER A 95 7.80 7.77 19.68
C SER A 95 7.30 7.35 18.29
N GLU A 96 7.92 6.32 17.72
CA GLU A 96 7.60 5.78 16.39
C GLU A 96 6.51 4.70 16.40
N THR A 97 6.02 4.29 17.58
CA THR A 97 5.02 3.23 17.68
C THR A 97 3.66 3.75 17.22
N VAL A 98 3.07 3.07 16.25
CA VAL A 98 1.69 3.33 15.82
C VAL A 98 0.73 2.90 16.93
N ILE A 99 -0.10 3.81 17.40
CA ILE A 99 -1.09 3.58 18.48
C ILE A 99 -2.54 3.61 17.99
N ARG A 100 -2.74 4.17 16.80
CA ARG A 100 -4.03 4.23 16.15
C ARG A 100 -3.84 4.20 14.65
N LEU A 101 -4.63 3.37 14.01
CA LEU A 101 -4.79 3.28 12.57
C LEU A 101 -6.29 3.33 12.29
N ARG A 102 -6.69 4.05 11.24
CA ARG A 102 -8.04 3.97 10.65
C ARG A 102 -7.91 3.90 9.15
N ASN A 103 -8.74 3.08 8.52
CA ASN A 103 -8.77 2.89 7.09
C ASN A 103 -10.11 3.36 6.51
N MET A 104 -10.11 3.81 5.27
CA MET A 104 -11.29 4.23 4.53
C MET A 104 -11.16 3.74 3.07
N PHE A 105 -12.15 2.97 2.63
CA PHE A 105 -12.20 2.36 1.30
C PHE A 105 -12.95 3.27 0.32
N MET A 106 -12.21 4.00 -0.50
CA MET A 106 -12.79 5.04 -1.34
C MET A 106 -13.53 4.43 -2.52
N ASN A 107 -14.81 4.78 -2.70
CA ASN A 107 -15.63 4.39 -3.86
C ASN A 107 -15.56 2.88 -4.18
N CYS A 108 -15.50 2.05 -3.15
CA CYS A 108 -15.51 0.60 -3.23
C CYS A 108 -16.95 0.07 -3.20
N VAL A 109 -17.58 0.14 -2.03
CA VAL A 109 -18.99 -0.18 -1.77
C VAL A 109 -19.60 0.90 -0.89
N ASP A 110 -20.93 0.99 -0.84
CA ASP A 110 -21.65 2.01 -0.05
C ASP A 110 -21.54 1.79 1.47
N GLN A 111 -21.67 0.54 1.89
CA GLN A 111 -21.47 0.08 3.26
C GLN A 111 -21.05 -1.39 3.21
N PHE A 112 -20.58 -1.95 4.32
CA PHE A 112 -20.35 -3.38 4.45
C PHE A 112 -20.39 -3.76 5.94
N SER A 113 -20.80 -4.99 6.25
CA SER A 113 -20.82 -5.52 7.61
C SER A 113 -19.53 -6.23 7.99
N GLU A 114 -18.84 -6.80 6.99
CA GLU A 114 -17.62 -7.56 7.20
C GLU A 114 -16.66 -7.36 6.01
N LEU A 115 -15.37 -7.28 6.31
CA LEU A 115 -14.30 -7.34 5.33
C LEU A 115 -13.52 -8.64 5.55
N LYS A 116 -13.74 -9.63 4.69
CA LYS A 116 -12.98 -10.88 4.73
C LYS A 116 -11.66 -10.70 3.99
N ILE A 117 -10.58 -11.16 4.61
CA ILE A 117 -9.21 -11.00 4.13
C ILE A 117 -8.58 -12.39 3.99
N ASP A 118 -8.10 -12.70 2.79
CA ASP A 118 -7.33 -13.92 2.51
C ASP A 118 -5.92 -13.53 2.09
N LEU A 119 -4.93 -13.90 2.90
CA LEU A 119 -3.53 -13.56 2.67
C LEU A 119 -2.84 -14.69 1.89
N HIS A 120 -2.10 -14.35 0.84
CA HIS A 120 -1.28 -15.33 0.15
C HIS A 120 -0.16 -15.82 1.08
N PRO A 121 0.16 -17.14 1.09
CA PRO A 121 1.13 -17.70 2.04
C PRO A 121 2.53 -17.09 1.89
N THR A 122 3.03 -16.97 0.65
CA THR A 122 4.42 -16.55 0.37
C THR A 122 4.55 -15.20 -0.32
N GLN A 123 3.75 -14.96 -1.37
CA GLN A 123 3.76 -13.71 -2.14
C GLN A 123 3.06 -12.56 -1.43
N ASP A 124 3.48 -11.33 -1.70
CA ASP A 124 2.88 -10.11 -1.15
C ASP A 124 1.55 -9.76 -1.86
N LEU A 125 0.58 -10.65 -1.72
CA LEU A 125 -0.73 -10.61 -2.36
C LEU A 125 -1.82 -10.95 -1.33
N ALA A 126 -2.94 -10.25 -1.39
CA ALA A 126 -4.13 -10.53 -0.60
C ALA A 126 -5.41 -10.30 -1.41
N ILE A 127 -6.46 -11.02 -1.01
CA ILE A 127 -7.83 -10.82 -1.49
C ILE A 127 -8.62 -10.13 -0.38
N LEU A 128 -9.39 -9.11 -0.75
CA LEU A 128 -10.34 -8.42 0.08
C LEU A 128 -11.77 -8.67 -0.44
N ARG A 129 -12.65 -9.18 0.41
CA ARG A 129 -14.06 -9.44 0.10
C ARG A 129 -14.95 -8.58 1.00
N PHE A 130 -15.67 -7.64 0.40
CA PHE A 130 -16.66 -6.83 1.11
C PHE A 130 -17.97 -7.62 1.21
N ILE A 131 -18.46 -7.85 2.42
CA ILE A 131 -19.66 -8.66 2.71
C ILE A 131 -20.71 -7.76 3.36
N GLY A 132 -21.99 -7.94 2.97
CA GLY A 132 -23.11 -7.16 3.53
C GLY A 132 -23.19 -5.73 3.02
N TYR A 133 -22.77 -5.48 1.77
CA TYR A 133 -22.97 -4.22 1.07
C TYR A 133 -24.31 -4.18 0.34
N ASN A 134 -24.83 -2.99 0.02
CA ASN A 134 -26.04 -2.87 -0.82
C ASN A 134 -25.71 -2.45 -2.25
N LYS A 135 -24.62 -1.69 -2.45
CA LYS A 135 -24.31 -1.09 -3.74
C LYS A 135 -22.81 -1.04 -4.01
N LEU A 136 -22.43 -1.47 -5.22
CA LEU A 136 -21.10 -1.26 -5.76
C LEU A 136 -20.91 0.20 -6.19
N LEU A 137 -19.78 0.78 -5.79
CA LEU A 137 -19.40 2.14 -6.18
C LEU A 137 -18.35 2.16 -7.28
N TYR A 138 -17.57 1.08 -7.42
CA TYR A 138 -16.76 0.85 -8.60
C TYR A 138 -17.62 0.49 -9.83
N LYS A 139 -17.04 0.64 -11.03
CA LYS A 139 -17.82 0.64 -12.30
C LYS A 139 -17.39 -0.43 -13.31
N SER A 140 -16.34 -1.20 -13.02
CA SER A 140 -15.84 -2.27 -13.89
C SER A 140 -15.04 -3.30 -13.06
N HIS A 141 -14.39 -4.24 -13.70
CA HIS A 141 -13.46 -5.21 -13.09
C HIS A 141 -12.20 -5.36 -13.95
N ALA A 142 -11.15 -5.91 -13.35
CA ALA A 142 -9.91 -6.25 -14.05
C ALA A 142 -10.10 -7.41 -15.02
N VAL A 143 -9.48 -7.30 -16.19
CA VAL A 143 -9.32 -8.39 -17.15
C VAL A 143 -7.84 -8.76 -17.18
N PHE A 144 -7.54 -10.01 -16.83
CA PHE A 144 -6.18 -10.51 -16.72
C PHE A 144 -5.66 -11.03 -18.07
N LEU A 145 -4.35 -10.95 -18.24
CA LEU A 145 -3.68 -11.57 -19.38
C LEU A 145 -3.86 -13.10 -19.34
N ARG A 146 -4.44 -13.67 -20.39
CA ARG A 146 -4.60 -15.13 -20.52
C ARG A 146 -3.25 -15.81 -20.72
N ASP A 147 -2.53 -15.44 -21.77
CA ASP A 147 -1.24 -16.01 -22.15
C ASP A 147 -0.07 -15.23 -21.55
N SER A 148 0.48 -15.75 -20.45
CA SER A 148 1.58 -15.13 -19.72
C SER A 148 2.94 -15.21 -20.41
N SER A 149 3.09 -15.95 -21.52
CA SER A 149 4.31 -15.92 -22.34
C SER A 149 4.59 -14.52 -22.93
N ARG A 150 3.56 -13.66 -22.96
CA ARG A 150 3.65 -12.25 -23.35
C ARG A 150 4.33 -11.36 -22.30
N VAL A 151 4.54 -11.85 -21.07
CA VAL A 151 5.29 -11.15 -20.02
C VAL A 151 6.79 -11.39 -20.25
N ARG A 152 7.42 -10.51 -21.03
CA ARG A 152 8.84 -10.66 -21.42
C ARG A 152 9.61 -9.35 -21.31
N PRO A 153 10.94 -9.42 -21.07
CA PRO A 153 11.81 -8.24 -21.09
C PRO A 153 11.59 -7.36 -22.33
N GLY A 154 11.65 -6.04 -22.13
CA GLY A 154 11.41 -5.03 -23.16
C GLY A 154 9.93 -4.69 -23.41
N ARG A 155 8.98 -5.40 -22.79
CA ARG A 155 7.56 -5.04 -22.89
C ARG A 155 7.27 -3.76 -22.10
N THR A 156 6.71 -2.75 -22.75
CA THR A 156 6.19 -1.55 -22.07
C THR A 156 4.86 -1.84 -21.39
N LEU A 157 4.76 -1.50 -20.10
CA LEU A 157 3.57 -1.63 -19.27
C LEU A 157 3.41 -0.36 -18.41
N CYS A 158 2.22 -0.17 -17.84
CA CYS A 158 1.89 0.95 -16.96
C CYS A 158 1.29 0.45 -15.65
N ARG A 159 1.53 1.18 -14.57
CA ARG A 159 0.89 0.97 -13.26
C ARG A 159 -0.01 2.14 -12.93
N LEU A 160 -1.10 1.87 -12.22
CA LEU A 160 -2.01 2.89 -11.70
C LEU A 160 -2.21 2.73 -10.20
N GLY A 161 -2.23 3.85 -9.48
CA GLY A 161 -2.43 3.89 -8.03
C GLY A 161 -2.35 5.31 -7.50
N TYR A 162 -2.18 5.44 -6.17
CA TYR A 162 -2.50 6.66 -5.44
C TYR A 162 -1.38 7.08 -4.46
N PRO A 163 -0.21 7.51 -4.95
CA PRO A 163 0.98 7.66 -4.12
C PRO A 163 1.06 8.91 -3.26
N PHE A 164 0.17 9.89 -3.50
CA PHE A 164 0.20 11.19 -2.85
C PHE A 164 -1.04 11.35 -1.97
N PRO A 165 -1.00 11.00 -0.68
CA PRO A 165 -2.14 11.09 0.22
C PRO A 165 -2.45 12.56 0.56
N GLU A 166 -3.01 13.28 -0.41
CA GLU A 166 -3.32 14.73 -0.34
C GLU A 166 -4.70 15.02 0.26
N PHE A 167 -5.42 13.99 0.70
CA PHE A 167 -6.67 14.16 1.42
C PHE A 167 -6.42 14.83 2.78
N THR A 168 -7.40 15.60 3.25
CA THR A 168 -7.32 16.40 4.49
C THR A 168 -8.57 16.27 5.35
N ASN A 169 -9.45 15.32 5.03
CA ASN A 169 -10.72 15.09 5.73
C ASN A 169 -10.54 14.24 6.99
N TYR A 170 -9.64 14.66 7.87
CA TYR A 170 -9.39 14.03 9.16
C TYR A 170 -8.99 15.06 10.21
N LEU A 171 -9.19 14.72 11.49
CA LEU A 171 -8.73 15.55 12.60
C LEU A 171 -8.33 14.71 13.80
N TYR A 172 -7.55 15.33 14.69
CA TYR A 172 -7.28 14.81 16.03
C TYR A 172 -8.29 15.37 17.03
N ASN A 173 -9.04 14.48 17.67
CA ASN A 173 -10.05 14.83 18.65
C ASN A 173 -9.44 14.78 20.06
N ALA A 174 -9.01 15.93 20.58
CA ALA A 174 -8.39 16.03 21.89
C ALA A 174 -9.33 15.63 23.06
N LYS A 175 -10.65 15.64 22.87
CA LYS A 175 -11.61 15.25 23.93
C LYS A 175 -11.64 13.74 24.13
N THR A 176 -11.57 12.98 23.03
CA THR A 176 -11.56 11.51 23.05
C THR A 176 -10.14 10.93 22.99
N ASP A 177 -9.15 11.77 22.65
CA ASP A 177 -7.75 11.40 22.43
C ASP A 177 -7.65 10.29 21.36
N ASP A 178 -8.38 10.51 20.27
CA ASP A 178 -8.47 9.64 19.09
C ASP A 178 -8.40 10.48 17.80
N ILE A 179 -8.11 9.83 16.69
CA ILE A 179 -8.18 10.43 15.34
C ILE A 179 -9.50 10.04 14.70
N GLU A 180 -10.07 10.90 13.87
CA GLU A 180 -11.35 10.67 13.20
C GLU A 180 -11.38 11.22 11.78
N TRP A 181 -12.18 10.58 10.94
CA TRP A 181 -12.54 11.11 9.62
C TRP A 181 -13.56 12.23 9.78
N THR A 182 -13.49 13.23 8.90
CA THR A 182 -14.38 14.39 8.88
C THR A 182 -15.11 14.49 7.55
N VAL A 183 -16.24 15.19 7.54
CA VAL A 183 -16.97 15.52 6.29
C VAL A 183 -16.37 16.73 5.58
N GLY A 184 -15.63 17.57 6.31
CA GLY A 184 -14.95 18.74 5.76
C GLY A 184 -13.51 18.42 5.36
N GLY A 185 -13.04 19.01 4.27
CA GLY A 185 -11.68 18.83 3.74
C GLY A 185 -11.66 18.23 2.34
N ARG A 186 -10.47 17.95 1.81
CA ARG A 186 -10.32 17.21 0.55
C ARG A 186 -10.42 15.72 0.84
N GLU A 187 -11.32 15.01 0.16
CA GLU A 187 -11.45 13.56 0.33
C GLU A 187 -10.68 12.76 -0.72
N THR A 188 -10.29 13.39 -1.82
CA THR A 188 -9.73 12.71 -3.00
C THR A 188 -8.21 12.75 -3.02
N THR A 189 -7.61 11.66 -3.48
CA THR A 189 -6.18 11.56 -3.80
C THR A 189 -6.01 11.48 -5.32
N PRO A 190 -5.04 12.20 -5.92
CA PRO A 190 -4.77 12.07 -7.35
C PRO A 190 -4.34 10.65 -7.73
N LYS A 191 -4.95 10.13 -8.80
CA LYS A 191 -4.44 8.95 -9.48
C LYS A 191 -3.13 9.28 -10.19
N PHE A 192 -2.18 8.35 -10.20
CA PHE A 192 -0.87 8.57 -10.79
C PHE A 192 -0.48 7.37 -11.68
N PRO A 193 -0.55 7.51 -13.01
CA PRO A 193 -0.01 6.50 -13.92
C PRO A 193 1.53 6.57 -13.96
N ILE A 194 2.19 5.41 -13.95
CA ILE A 194 3.64 5.32 -14.13
C ILE A 194 4.00 4.15 -15.05
N ASP A 195 4.58 4.46 -16.20
CA ASP A 195 5.02 3.48 -17.18
C ASP A 195 6.47 3.03 -16.97
N GLY A 196 6.83 1.94 -17.62
CA GLY A 196 8.17 1.39 -17.65
C GLY A 196 8.24 0.18 -18.57
N ILE A 197 9.43 -0.41 -18.70
CA ILE A 197 9.60 -1.67 -19.41
C ILE A 197 9.85 -2.80 -18.42
N VAL A 198 9.39 -4.01 -18.76
CA VAL A 198 9.81 -5.23 -18.06
C VAL A 198 11.32 -5.38 -18.25
N THR A 199 12.09 -5.46 -17.16
CA THR A 199 13.54 -5.69 -17.20
C THR A 199 13.85 -7.18 -17.15
N ARG A 200 13.19 -7.90 -16.25
CA ARG A 200 13.30 -9.36 -16.05
C ARG A 200 12.09 -9.92 -15.33
N LEU A 201 11.97 -11.24 -15.40
CA LEU A 201 11.08 -12.01 -14.53
C LEU A 201 11.80 -12.32 -13.22
N LEU A 202 11.03 -12.37 -12.13
CA LEU A 202 11.52 -12.67 -10.79
C LEU A 202 11.05 -14.06 -10.38
N SER A 203 11.90 -14.75 -9.63
CA SER A 203 11.62 -16.08 -9.08
C SER A 203 12.26 -16.19 -7.70
N ASP A 204 11.50 -16.67 -6.73
CA ASP A 204 11.98 -16.86 -5.36
C ASP A 204 12.75 -18.18 -5.19
N ASN A 205 12.39 -19.21 -5.97
CA ASN A 205 12.98 -20.55 -5.91
C ASN A 205 13.83 -20.90 -7.14
N GLY A 206 13.96 -19.98 -8.11
CA GLY A 206 14.68 -20.17 -9.36
C GLY A 206 13.95 -21.00 -10.42
N ALA A 207 12.77 -21.54 -10.11
CA ALA A 207 11.99 -22.40 -11.00
C ALA A 207 10.66 -21.75 -11.42
N ASP A 208 9.93 -21.17 -10.47
CA ASP A 208 8.62 -20.57 -10.69
C ASP A 208 8.74 -19.06 -10.82
N VAL A 209 8.15 -18.50 -11.89
CA VAL A 209 8.04 -17.05 -12.05
C VAL A 209 6.98 -16.53 -11.08
N THR A 210 7.42 -15.77 -10.08
CA THR A 210 6.56 -15.18 -9.05
C THR A 210 6.34 -13.69 -9.25
N GLY A 211 7.24 -13.01 -9.97
CA GLY A 211 7.17 -11.56 -10.14
C GLY A 211 7.71 -11.03 -11.47
N ILE A 212 7.54 -9.73 -11.63
CA ILE A 212 7.94 -8.93 -12.79
C ILE A 212 8.71 -7.73 -12.26
N GLU A 213 9.93 -7.52 -12.76
CA GLU A 213 10.69 -6.30 -12.48
C GLU A 213 10.44 -5.26 -13.58
N MET A 214 10.14 -4.04 -13.16
CA MET A 214 9.90 -2.88 -14.01
C MET A 214 11.05 -1.88 -13.89
N SER A 215 11.46 -1.29 -15.01
CA SER A 215 12.58 -0.35 -15.08
C SER A 215 12.39 0.93 -14.27
N THR A 216 11.15 1.28 -13.96
CA THR A 216 10.78 2.45 -13.15
C THR A 216 10.32 2.00 -11.76
N PRO A 217 10.65 2.76 -10.70
CA PRO A 217 10.31 2.38 -9.34
C PRO A 217 8.81 2.38 -9.10
N GLY A 218 8.36 1.66 -8.06
CA GLY A 218 7.07 1.92 -7.46
C GLY A 218 7.14 3.19 -6.60
N LEU A 219 5.98 3.76 -6.29
CA LEU A 219 5.87 4.85 -5.32
C LEU A 219 5.07 4.33 -4.11
N ARG A 220 5.37 4.81 -2.90
CA ARG A 220 4.52 4.54 -1.73
C ARG A 220 3.09 4.96 -2.06
N GLY A 221 2.12 4.09 -1.82
CA GLY A 221 0.71 4.25 -2.20
C GLY A 221 0.30 3.67 -3.55
N GLN A 222 1.25 3.16 -4.34
CA GLN A 222 0.99 2.30 -5.50
C GLN A 222 0.94 0.80 -5.14
N SER A 223 1.30 0.43 -3.91
CA SER A 223 1.18 -0.95 -3.44
C SER A 223 -0.26 -1.45 -3.63
N GLY A 224 -0.41 -2.55 -4.36
CA GLY A 224 -1.68 -3.16 -4.73
C GLY A 224 -2.30 -2.60 -6.01
N GLY A 225 -1.62 -1.69 -6.73
CA GLY A 225 -2.09 -1.16 -8.01
C GLY A 225 -1.87 -2.12 -9.18
N PRO A 226 -2.77 -2.16 -10.18
CA PRO A 226 -2.61 -3.04 -11.33
C PRO A 226 -1.44 -2.61 -12.22
N LEU A 227 -0.70 -3.59 -12.75
CA LEU A 227 0.25 -3.45 -13.86
C LEU A 227 -0.43 -3.90 -15.14
N PHE A 228 -0.51 -3.07 -16.18
CA PHE A 228 -1.30 -3.34 -17.38
C PHE A 228 -0.66 -2.83 -18.68
N ASP A 229 -1.13 -3.34 -19.82
CA ASP A 229 -0.68 -2.91 -21.14
C ASP A 229 -1.52 -1.76 -21.73
N THR A 230 -1.23 -1.34 -22.96
CA THR A 230 -1.95 -0.24 -23.63
C THR A 230 -3.43 -0.49 -23.91
N ASN A 231 -3.92 -1.72 -23.71
CA ASN A 231 -5.32 -2.08 -23.82
C ASN A 231 -6.00 -2.18 -22.44
N GLY A 232 -5.27 -1.99 -21.35
CA GLY A 232 -5.78 -2.14 -19.99
C GLY A 232 -5.80 -3.60 -19.50
N VAL A 233 -5.17 -4.53 -20.22
CA VAL A 233 -5.06 -5.93 -19.79
C VAL A 233 -4.08 -6.01 -18.63
N VAL A 234 -4.46 -6.67 -17.54
CA VAL A 234 -3.64 -6.75 -16.32
C VAL A 234 -2.59 -7.87 -16.44
N TYR A 235 -1.33 -7.48 -16.32
CA TYR A 235 -0.12 -8.30 -16.37
C TYR A 235 0.44 -8.64 -14.96
N GLY A 236 -0.01 -7.92 -13.93
CA GLY A 236 0.46 -8.13 -12.57
C GLY A 236 -0.05 -7.06 -11.61
N MET A 237 0.60 -6.95 -10.45
CA MET A 237 0.24 -5.98 -9.41
C MET A 237 1.49 -5.42 -8.76
N GLN A 238 1.60 -4.09 -8.67
CA GLN A 238 2.72 -3.40 -8.03
C GLN A 238 2.81 -3.76 -6.54
N THR A 239 4.01 -4.11 -6.07
CA THR A 239 4.21 -4.57 -4.69
C THR A 239 5.27 -3.75 -3.94
N GLU A 240 6.47 -3.63 -4.49
CA GLU A 240 7.57 -2.95 -3.81
C GLU A 240 8.50 -2.23 -4.78
N THR A 241 9.45 -1.48 -4.22
CA THR A 241 10.57 -0.89 -4.94
C THR A 241 11.85 -1.54 -4.45
N ARG A 242 12.65 -2.06 -5.37
CA ARG A 242 13.97 -2.61 -5.08
C ARG A 242 15.03 -1.55 -5.35
N HIS A 243 15.94 -1.40 -4.41
CA HIS A 243 17.05 -0.45 -4.46
C HIS A 243 18.33 -1.22 -4.80
N LEU A 244 18.84 -1.05 -6.03
CA LEU A 244 20.01 -1.77 -6.53
C LEU A 244 21.24 -0.87 -6.45
N HIS A 245 22.20 -1.23 -5.61
CA HIS A 245 23.48 -0.55 -5.53
C HIS A 245 24.25 -0.70 -6.86
N LEU A 246 24.75 0.41 -7.42
CA LEU A 246 25.36 0.36 -8.76
C LEU A 246 26.86 0.02 -8.76
N GLY A 247 27.52 0.06 -7.59
CA GLY A 247 28.88 -0.49 -7.43
C GLY A 247 30.01 0.40 -7.93
N PHE A 248 29.73 1.68 -8.23
CA PHE A 248 30.73 2.68 -8.61
C PHE A 248 30.70 3.88 -7.66
N ASP A 249 31.00 3.62 -6.41
CA ASP A 249 30.96 4.61 -5.35
C ASP A 249 32.07 5.66 -5.54
N ILE A 250 31.71 6.90 -5.25
CA ILE A 250 32.65 7.99 -5.19
C ILE A 250 32.80 8.32 -3.71
N GLU A 251 34.01 8.20 -3.18
CA GLU A 251 34.31 8.56 -1.80
C GLU A 251 35.31 9.71 -1.75
N ASP A 252 34.99 10.72 -0.95
CA ASP A 252 35.90 11.82 -0.57
C ASP A 252 36.58 12.53 -1.77
N ARG A 253 35.87 12.58 -2.91
CA ARG A 253 36.40 13.13 -4.16
C ARG A 253 36.28 14.65 -4.14
N GLN A 254 37.38 15.34 -4.42
CA GLN A 254 37.35 16.79 -4.62
C GLN A 254 36.69 17.14 -5.96
N VAL A 255 35.65 17.96 -5.90
CA VAL A 255 34.91 18.50 -7.05
C VAL A 255 34.68 20.00 -6.85
N LEU A 256 34.42 20.72 -7.93
CA LEU A 256 34.04 22.13 -7.87
C LEU A 256 32.51 22.23 -7.83
N VAL A 257 31.94 22.66 -6.70
CA VAL A 257 30.50 22.92 -6.54
C VAL A 257 30.31 24.40 -6.31
N ASN A 258 29.52 25.07 -7.17
CA ASN A 258 29.25 26.50 -7.09
C ASN A 258 30.53 27.36 -6.96
N GLY A 259 31.57 27.02 -7.74
CA GLY A 259 32.85 27.75 -7.75
C GLY A 259 33.77 27.49 -6.53
N ARG A 260 33.39 26.59 -5.61
CA ARG A 260 34.19 26.23 -4.43
C ARG A 260 34.62 24.77 -4.51
N LYS A 261 35.85 24.47 -4.09
CA LYS A 261 36.32 23.09 -3.92
C LYS A 261 35.56 22.46 -2.76
N ALA A 262 34.84 21.38 -3.02
CA ALA A 262 34.11 20.59 -2.04
C ALA A 262 34.51 19.12 -2.16
N ARG A 263 34.48 18.40 -1.04
CA ARG A 263 34.61 16.94 -1.03
C ARG A 263 33.21 16.34 -1.02
N VAL A 264 32.96 15.43 -1.95
CA VAL A 264 31.66 14.78 -2.09
C VAL A 264 31.85 13.27 -2.05
N SER A 265 30.88 12.61 -1.43
CA SER A 265 30.68 11.17 -1.57
C SER A 265 29.33 10.92 -2.23
N ASN A 266 29.27 9.93 -3.11
CA ASN A 266 28.06 9.54 -3.82
C ASN A 266 28.00 8.02 -3.92
N TYR A 267 26.91 7.44 -3.41
CA TYR A 267 26.61 6.01 -3.42
C TYR A 267 25.35 5.80 -4.27
N PRO A 268 25.49 5.59 -5.59
CA PRO A 268 24.35 5.60 -6.49
C PRO A 268 23.54 4.30 -6.43
N PHE A 269 22.22 4.46 -6.31
CA PHE A 269 21.25 3.36 -6.37
C PHE A 269 20.33 3.52 -7.58
N LEU A 270 20.02 2.40 -8.25
CA LEU A 270 18.95 2.30 -9.22
C LEU A 270 17.69 1.77 -8.55
N ASN A 271 16.58 2.50 -8.69
CA ASN A 271 15.30 2.12 -8.12
C ASN A 271 14.43 1.48 -9.20
N VAL A 272 14.07 0.21 -9.02
CA VAL A 272 13.22 -0.55 -9.93
C VAL A 272 11.97 -1.04 -9.20
N GLY A 273 10.86 -1.16 -9.92
CA GLY A 273 9.63 -1.69 -9.37
C GLY A 273 9.62 -3.21 -9.40
N ALA A 274 9.06 -3.83 -8.37
CA ALA A 274 8.70 -5.25 -8.42
C ALA A 274 7.17 -5.39 -8.35
N CYS A 275 6.65 -6.27 -9.17
CA CYS A 275 5.23 -6.59 -9.27
C CYS A 275 5.02 -8.10 -9.08
N VAL A 276 3.90 -8.47 -8.47
CA VAL A 276 3.42 -9.86 -8.45
C VAL A 276 2.97 -10.24 -9.87
N HIS A 277 3.37 -11.43 -10.33
CA HIS A 277 3.06 -11.90 -11.68
C HIS A 277 1.57 -12.30 -11.83
N VAL A 278 0.96 -12.05 -13.00
CA VAL A 278 -0.47 -12.35 -13.26
C VAL A 278 -0.87 -13.78 -12.93
N ASP A 279 -0.04 -14.78 -13.24
CA ASP A 279 -0.38 -16.18 -12.98
C ASP A 279 -0.44 -16.51 -11.48
N VAL A 280 0.35 -15.82 -10.65
CA VAL A 280 0.24 -15.93 -9.19
C VAL A 280 -1.12 -15.41 -8.73
N ILE A 281 -1.54 -14.26 -9.26
CA ILE A 281 -2.81 -13.64 -8.93
C ILE A 281 -3.98 -14.56 -9.35
N LYS A 282 -4.00 -15.00 -10.62
CA LYS A 282 -5.04 -15.90 -11.15
C LYS A 282 -5.14 -17.21 -10.35
N ARG A 283 -4.02 -17.83 -10.01
CA ARG A 283 -3.99 -19.05 -9.19
C ARG A 283 -4.56 -18.80 -7.81
N PHE A 284 -4.13 -17.74 -7.13
CA PHE A 284 -4.63 -17.41 -5.80
C PHE A 284 -6.13 -17.11 -5.78
N LEU A 285 -6.64 -16.43 -6.82
CA LEU A 285 -8.08 -16.20 -7.01
C LEU A 285 -8.82 -17.54 -7.18
N ALA A 286 -8.33 -18.42 -8.05
CA ALA A 286 -8.93 -19.74 -8.29
C ALA A 286 -8.95 -20.61 -7.01
N ASP A 287 -7.83 -20.67 -6.29
CA ASP A 287 -7.70 -21.43 -5.03
C ASP A 287 -8.68 -20.94 -3.95
N ASN A 288 -9.08 -19.66 -4.00
CA ASN A 288 -10.03 -19.05 -3.07
C ASN A 288 -11.48 -19.02 -3.60
N GLY A 289 -11.75 -19.65 -4.73
CA GLY A 289 -13.08 -19.68 -5.37
C GLY A 289 -13.56 -18.31 -5.83
N VAL A 290 -12.64 -17.42 -6.22
CA VAL A 290 -12.95 -16.08 -6.71
C VAL A 290 -12.95 -16.07 -8.23
N ASN A 291 -14.09 -15.68 -8.82
CA ASN A 291 -14.21 -15.50 -10.25
C ASN A 291 -13.38 -14.31 -10.74
N TYR A 292 -12.78 -14.46 -11.92
CA TYR A 292 -12.04 -13.42 -12.62
C TYR A 292 -12.19 -13.59 -14.14
N PHE A 293 -11.78 -12.56 -14.89
CA PHE A 293 -11.90 -12.50 -16.35
C PHE A 293 -10.52 -12.44 -17.00
N GLU A 294 -10.41 -12.94 -18.22
CA GLU A 294 -9.15 -12.97 -18.97
C GLU A 294 -9.34 -12.74 -20.48
N GLU A 295 -8.35 -12.09 -21.10
CA GLU A 295 -8.25 -11.89 -22.56
C GLU A 295 -6.85 -12.15 -23.13
#